data_AF-A0A395GBD7-F1
#
_entry.id   AF-A0A395GBD7-F1
#
_cell.length_a   1.000
_cell.length_b   1.000
_cell.length_c   1.000
_cell.angle_alpha   90.00
_cell.angle_beta   90.00
_cell.angle_gamma   90.00
#
_symmetry.space_group_name_H-M   'P 1'
#
loop_
_entity.id
_entity.type
_entity.pdbx_description
1 polymer ?
#
loop_
_entity_poly.entity_id
_entity_poly.type
_entity_poly.pdbx_seq_one_letter_code
_entity_poly.pdbx_strand_id
1 'polypeptide(L)'
;MNFTKEEQAISKFLPQSEIIVLTYKEGITEYYKRLDLKVPLLRSLDRIHHIFEDQNTIQNIQIGLFKLEVLDYPINVFQEALLNAMTHRDYENQSSIIIKFYPEEIHIENPGAFPEGVNSKNIISHQSTPRNKLIAETFQKLKYVQRSGQGVDIIFKDMLALGKSAPDYTLFSNSVQLILRSAMEDIEFLKFITKEEEKHSTFSVQEICILKYIKSNKKISLSEAAEVAQVSNQSVQVILNDLIQKKNIIQREHRNSYMFTHRVYAEFENQIEYIKDKEFDEQKGEVMILEYLSKNEFITRREVERLCGFSSTTSKRVLKALRDKEEIILVGESKSSKYTLKN
;
A
#
# COMPACT_ATOMS: atom_id res chain seq x y z
N MET A 1 7.98 -33.19 29.60
CA MET A 1 8.38 -33.65 28.25
C MET A 1 9.91 -33.66 28.17
N ASN A 2 10.52 -34.68 27.59
CA ASN A 2 11.99 -34.85 27.52
C ASN A 2 12.58 -33.98 26.40
N PHE A 3 12.67 -32.66 26.64
CA PHE A 3 13.16 -31.66 25.68
C PHE A 3 14.59 -31.93 25.16
N THR A 4 15.41 -32.61 25.96
CA THR A 4 16.78 -32.98 25.60
C THR A 4 16.87 -33.98 24.45
N LYS A 5 15.86 -34.85 24.25
CA LYS A 5 15.89 -35.83 23.15
C LYS A 5 15.62 -35.20 21.79
N GLU A 6 14.75 -34.20 21.75
CA GLU A 6 14.36 -33.51 20.52
C GLU A 6 15.50 -32.62 20.00
N GLU A 7 16.16 -31.89 20.89
CA GLU A 7 17.34 -31.06 20.56
C GLU A 7 18.53 -31.92 20.11
N GLN A 8 18.74 -33.09 20.74
CA GLN A 8 19.72 -34.08 20.29
C GLN A 8 19.39 -34.64 18.92
N ALA A 9 18.11 -34.90 18.63
CA ALA A 9 17.68 -35.38 17.32
C ALA A 9 17.92 -34.33 16.22
N ILE A 10 17.58 -33.06 16.46
CA ILE A 10 17.85 -31.98 15.50
C ILE A 10 19.36 -31.86 15.26
N SER A 11 20.15 -31.83 16.33
CA SER A 11 21.62 -31.74 16.22
C SER A 11 22.22 -32.92 15.44
N LYS A 12 21.59 -34.10 15.50
CA LYS A 12 22.05 -35.30 14.81
C LYS A 12 21.60 -35.36 13.35
N PHE A 13 20.35 -34.99 13.05
CA PHE A 13 19.72 -35.24 11.75
C PHE A 13 19.60 -33.99 10.87
N LEU A 14 19.46 -32.81 11.48
CA LEU A 14 19.34 -31.51 10.80
C LEU A 14 20.15 -30.43 11.54
N PRO A 15 21.49 -30.61 11.70
CA PRO A 15 22.34 -29.65 12.43
C PRO A 15 22.32 -28.23 11.83
N GLN A 16 22.00 -28.13 10.54
CA GLN A 16 21.83 -26.89 9.79
C GLN A 16 20.48 -26.20 10.04
N SER A 17 19.52 -26.85 10.68
CA SER A 17 18.21 -26.26 10.97
C SER A 17 18.32 -25.29 12.14
N GLU A 18 18.68 -24.05 11.84
CA GLU A 18 18.84 -22.97 12.80
C GLU A 18 18.05 -21.72 12.39
N ILE A 19 17.51 -21.03 13.40
CA ILE A 19 16.97 -19.68 13.27
C ILE A 19 17.76 -18.77 14.20
N ILE A 20 18.32 -17.70 13.65
CA ILE A 20 19.06 -16.69 14.40
C ILE A 20 18.18 -15.45 14.51
N VAL A 21 17.96 -14.98 15.73
CA VAL A 21 17.27 -13.71 15.98
C VAL A 21 18.28 -12.68 16.47
N LEU A 22 18.33 -11.55 15.78
CA LEU A 22 19.19 -10.42 16.10
C LEU A 22 18.33 -9.21 16.42
N THR A 23 18.64 -8.48 17.49
CA THR A 23 17.94 -7.23 17.85
C THR A 23 18.92 -6.07 17.84
N TYR A 24 18.51 -4.98 17.22
CA TYR A 24 19.27 -3.76 17.02
C TYR A 24 18.63 -2.59 17.78
N LYS A 25 19.43 -1.57 18.10
CA LYS A 25 18.97 -0.28 18.61
C LYS A 25 19.22 0.80 17.56
N GLU A 26 18.50 1.90 17.70
CA GLU A 26 18.67 3.07 16.84
C GLU A 26 20.12 3.59 16.90
N GLY A 27 20.68 3.90 15.74
CA GLY A 27 22.04 4.44 15.62
C GLY A 27 23.18 3.46 15.86
N ILE A 28 22.91 2.15 16.01
CA ILE A 28 23.95 1.13 16.20
C ILE A 28 23.97 0.16 15.01
N THR A 29 25.16 -0.07 14.44
CA THR A 29 25.37 -1.01 13.33
C THR A 29 25.46 -2.47 13.77
N GLU A 30 25.77 -2.71 15.04
CA GLU A 30 25.86 -4.03 15.65
C GLU A 30 24.60 -4.37 16.44
N TYR A 31 24.21 -5.64 16.43
CA TYR A 31 23.14 -6.14 17.27
C TYR A 31 23.58 -6.11 18.75
N TYR A 32 22.66 -5.80 19.66
CA TYR A 32 22.93 -5.84 21.10
C TYR A 32 22.38 -7.11 21.76
N LYS A 33 21.52 -7.86 21.07
CA LYS A 33 20.95 -9.13 21.52
C LYS A 33 20.95 -10.13 20.38
N ARG A 34 21.38 -11.35 20.68
CA ARG A 34 21.37 -12.48 19.76
C ARG A 34 20.76 -13.70 20.44
N LEU A 35 19.93 -14.42 19.71
CA LEU A 35 19.35 -15.69 20.12
C LEU A 35 19.48 -16.70 18.99
N ASP A 36 20.24 -17.75 19.21
CA ASP A 36 20.37 -18.88 18.29
C ASP A 36 19.38 -19.99 18.69
N LEU A 37 18.52 -20.41 17.75
CA LEU A 37 17.47 -21.41 17.96
C LEU A 37 17.75 -22.66 17.14
N LYS A 38 18.28 -23.69 17.82
CA LYS A 38 18.41 -25.07 17.33
C LYS A 38 17.45 -26.01 18.05
N VAL A 39 16.18 -25.62 18.08
CA VAL A 39 15.11 -26.30 18.78
C VAL A 39 13.96 -26.64 17.81
N PRO A 40 12.99 -27.49 18.18
CA PRO A 40 11.87 -27.82 17.30
C PRO A 40 11.14 -26.58 16.78
N LEU A 41 10.64 -26.64 15.54
CA LEU A 41 10.07 -25.47 14.85
C LEU A 41 8.94 -24.78 15.63
N LEU A 42 8.07 -25.56 16.29
CA LEU A 42 7.00 -24.99 17.13
C LEU A 42 7.56 -24.22 18.33
N ARG A 43 8.63 -24.71 18.95
CA ARG A 43 9.29 -24.01 20.04
C ARG A 43 9.99 -22.76 19.55
N SER A 44 10.60 -22.82 18.37
CA SER A 44 11.19 -21.63 17.72
C SER A 44 10.10 -20.60 17.43
N LEU A 45 8.97 -21.01 16.85
CA LEU A 45 7.80 -20.17 16.58
C LEU A 45 7.33 -19.47 17.87
N ASP A 46 7.08 -20.22 18.93
CA ASP A 46 6.63 -19.67 20.21
C ASP A 46 7.64 -18.66 20.78
N ARG A 47 8.93 -19.01 20.81
CA ARG A 47 9.98 -18.12 21.37
C ARG A 47 10.14 -16.84 20.57
N ILE A 48 10.07 -16.92 19.24
CA ILE A 48 10.18 -15.76 18.36
C ILE A 48 8.93 -14.88 18.50
N HIS A 49 7.75 -15.47 18.62
CA HIS A 49 6.50 -14.74 18.83
C HIS A 49 6.52 -13.91 20.11
N HIS A 50 7.00 -14.46 21.22
CA HIS A 50 7.13 -13.69 22.47
C HIS A 50 8.08 -12.50 22.31
N ILE A 51 9.22 -12.68 21.61
CA ILE A 51 10.15 -11.56 21.34
C ILE A 51 9.49 -10.50 20.48
N PHE A 52 8.71 -10.91 19.48
CA PHE A 52 7.95 -10.00 18.63
C PHE A 52 6.91 -9.21 19.44
N GLU A 53 6.09 -9.88 20.26
CA GLU A 53 5.09 -9.21 21.09
C GLU A 53 5.70 -8.23 22.09
N ASP A 54 6.83 -8.59 22.71
CA ASP A 54 7.56 -7.70 23.63
C ASP A 54 8.10 -6.43 22.94
N GLN A 55 8.29 -6.46 21.62
CA GLN A 55 8.86 -5.36 20.84
C GLN A 55 7.83 -4.60 20.00
N ASN A 56 6.68 -5.22 19.70
CA ASN A 56 5.65 -4.66 18.85
C ASN A 56 4.82 -3.64 19.62
N THR A 57 5.02 -2.34 19.35
CA THR A 57 4.36 -1.29 20.12
C THR A 57 3.00 -0.93 19.55
N ILE A 58 2.17 -0.27 20.38
CA ILE A 58 0.84 0.20 20.01
C ILE A 58 0.89 1.72 19.82
N GLN A 59 0.43 2.16 18.66
CA GLN A 59 0.17 3.56 18.36
C GLN A 59 -1.33 3.85 18.47
N ASN A 60 -1.68 4.95 19.13
CA ASN A 60 -3.08 5.36 19.30
C ASN A 60 -3.48 6.40 18.25
N ILE A 61 -4.43 6.05 17.38
CA ILE A 61 -4.90 6.92 16.30
C ILE A 61 -6.32 7.39 16.60
N GLN A 62 -6.53 8.71 16.61
CA GLN A 62 -7.88 9.28 16.79
C GLN A 62 -8.69 9.15 15.49
N ILE A 63 -9.87 8.51 15.58
CA ILE A 63 -10.86 8.37 14.49
C ILE A 63 -12.20 8.87 15.02
N GLY A 64 -12.57 10.11 14.67
CA GLY A 64 -13.78 10.75 15.19
C GLY A 64 -13.73 10.86 16.71
N LEU A 65 -14.68 10.22 17.40
CA LEU A 65 -14.77 10.18 18.87
C LEU A 65 -14.01 9.00 19.50
N PHE A 66 -13.47 8.09 18.70
CA PHE A 66 -12.82 6.86 19.17
C PHE A 66 -11.31 6.90 18.96
N LYS A 67 -10.56 6.15 19.76
CA LYS A 67 -9.14 5.87 19.55
C LYS A 67 -8.99 4.44 19.06
N LEU A 68 -8.35 4.28 17.90
CA LEU A 68 -7.96 2.99 17.37
C LEU A 68 -6.53 2.68 17.82
N GLU A 69 -6.36 1.53 18.47
CA GLU A 69 -5.06 0.98 18.79
C GLU A 69 -4.52 0.25 17.56
N VAL A 70 -3.40 0.73 17.02
CA VAL A 70 -2.75 0.17 15.85
C VAL A 70 -1.37 -0.31 16.22
N LEU A 71 -1.12 -1.60 16.04
CA LEU A 71 0.21 -2.19 16.24
C LEU A 71 1.19 -1.71 15.16
N ASP A 72 2.47 -1.66 15.51
CA ASP A 72 3.55 -1.43 14.55
C ASP A 72 3.53 -2.47 13.43
N TYR A 73 3.25 -3.72 13.78
CA TYR A 73 3.03 -4.82 12.85
C TYR A 73 1.80 -5.64 13.27
N PRO A 74 0.88 -5.97 12.36
CA PRO A 74 -0.17 -6.94 12.66
C PRO A 74 0.44 -8.29 13.08
N ILE A 75 -0.11 -8.89 14.13
CA ILE A 75 0.40 -10.17 14.68
C ILE A 75 0.36 -11.27 13.61
N ASN A 76 -0.75 -11.34 12.87
CA ASN A 76 -0.94 -12.31 11.80
C ASN A 76 0.03 -12.09 10.62
N VAL A 77 0.42 -10.85 10.31
CA VAL A 77 1.42 -10.56 9.27
C VAL A 77 2.78 -11.13 9.66
N PHE A 78 3.25 -10.88 10.88
CA PHE A 78 4.52 -11.42 11.35
C PHE A 78 4.49 -12.96 11.47
N GLN A 79 3.39 -13.50 11.99
CA GLN A 79 3.18 -14.94 12.09
C GLN A 79 3.24 -15.62 10.71
N GLU A 80 2.52 -15.08 9.73
CA GLU A 80 2.50 -15.59 8.36
C GLU A 80 3.89 -15.50 7.71
N ALA A 81 4.60 -14.39 7.91
CA ALA A 81 5.97 -14.22 7.43
C ALA A 81 6.93 -15.28 8.02
N LEU A 82 6.81 -15.57 9.32
CA LEU A 82 7.62 -16.56 10.02
C LEU A 82 7.29 -17.99 9.56
N LEU A 83 6.00 -18.32 9.42
CA LEU A 83 5.55 -19.61 8.93
C LEU A 83 5.98 -19.84 7.47
N ASN A 84 5.94 -18.80 6.63
CA ASN A 84 6.46 -18.84 5.28
C ASN A 84 7.97 -19.07 5.27
N ALA A 85 8.72 -18.39 6.14
CA ALA A 85 10.16 -18.61 6.26
C ALA A 85 10.48 -20.07 6.60
N MET A 86 9.85 -20.64 7.63
CA MET A 86 10.05 -22.04 8.04
C MET A 86 9.58 -23.03 6.97
N THR A 87 8.44 -22.78 6.32
CA THR A 87 7.84 -23.70 5.34
C THR A 87 8.61 -23.72 4.01
N HIS A 88 9.14 -22.58 3.59
CA HIS A 88 9.84 -22.45 2.31
C HIS A 88 11.36 -22.50 2.43
N ARG A 89 11.90 -22.64 3.65
CA ARG A 89 13.34 -22.77 3.90
C ARG A 89 13.93 -23.92 3.10
N ASP A 90 15.09 -23.66 2.48
CA ASP A 90 15.96 -24.71 2.01
C ASP A 90 16.66 -25.43 3.18
N TYR A 91 16.14 -26.59 3.58
CA TYR A 91 16.73 -27.36 4.68
C TYR A 91 18.02 -28.10 4.30
N GLU A 92 18.42 -28.12 3.03
CA GLU A 92 19.71 -28.66 2.61
C GLU A 92 20.82 -27.61 2.72
N ASN A 93 20.45 -26.33 2.72
CA ASN A 93 21.38 -25.20 2.88
C ASN A 93 21.89 -25.07 4.33
N GLN A 94 23.18 -24.79 4.48
CA GLN A 94 23.84 -24.57 5.77
C GLN A 94 23.52 -23.21 6.41
N SER A 95 22.97 -22.28 5.63
CA SER A 95 22.63 -20.93 6.09
C SER A 95 21.38 -20.95 6.98
N SER A 96 21.36 -20.15 8.04
CA SER A 96 20.24 -20.07 8.98
C SER A 96 19.13 -19.15 8.45
N ILE A 97 17.90 -19.30 8.95
CA ILE A 97 16.92 -18.19 8.83
C ILE A 97 17.43 -17.09 9.76
N ILE A 98 17.57 -15.86 9.26
CA ILE A 98 18.01 -14.72 10.08
C ILE A 98 16.86 -13.74 10.19
N ILE A 99 16.42 -13.47 11.42
CA ILE A 99 15.39 -12.49 11.74
C ILE A 99 16.07 -11.32 12.44
N LYS A 100 16.00 -10.13 11.85
CA LYS A 100 16.58 -8.91 12.40
C LYS A 100 15.46 -7.97 12.81
N PHE A 101 15.41 -7.65 14.10
CA PHE A 101 14.52 -6.65 14.66
C PHE A 101 15.29 -5.33 14.75
N TYR A 102 14.96 -4.40 13.87
CA TYR A 102 15.37 -2.99 13.94
C TYR A 102 14.27 -2.16 14.59
N PRO A 103 14.56 -0.93 15.04
CA PRO A 103 13.55 -0.05 15.65
C PRO A 103 12.30 0.17 14.80
N GLU A 104 12.46 0.27 13.47
CA GLU A 104 11.35 0.56 12.54
C GLU A 104 11.15 -0.52 11.47
N GLU A 105 11.97 -1.56 11.47
CA GLU A 105 11.93 -2.60 10.45
C GLU A 105 12.14 -4.01 11.02
N ILE A 106 11.43 -4.99 10.48
CA ILE A 106 11.70 -6.41 10.70
C ILE A 106 12.19 -6.99 9.38
N HIS A 107 13.41 -7.55 9.39
CA HIS A 107 13.97 -8.24 8.22
C HIS A 107 13.96 -9.73 8.47
N ILE A 108 13.45 -10.50 7.52
CA ILE A 108 13.46 -11.97 7.55
C ILE A 108 14.21 -12.45 6.32
N GLU A 109 15.42 -12.97 6.54
CA GLU A 109 16.28 -13.55 5.53
C GLU A 109 16.14 -15.07 5.57
N ASN A 110 15.67 -15.66 4.47
CA ASN A 110 15.40 -17.08 4.36
C ASN A 110 16.28 -17.72 3.28
N PRO A 111 17.02 -18.80 3.57
CA PRO A 111 17.74 -19.54 2.55
C PRO A 111 16.80 -20.27 1.60
N GLY A 112 17.15 -20.26 0.31
CA GLY A 112 16.37 -20.82 -0.77
C GLY A 112 15.79 -19.74 -1.67
N ALA A 113 15.90 -19.94 -2.98
CA ALA A 113 15.25 -19.08 -3.97
C ALA A 113 13.73 -19.25 -3.97
N PHE A 114 13.02 -18.24 -4.50
CA PHE A 114 11.64 -18.40 -4.92
C PHE A 114 11.52 -19.46 -6.05
N PRO A 115 10.34 -20.07 -6.25
CA PRO A 115 10.08 -20.91 -7.41
C PRO A 115 10.35 -20.15 -8.71
N GLU A 116 10.78 -20.88 -9.74
CA GLU A 116 11.04 -20.28 -11.06
C GLU A 116 9.80 -19.53 -11.58
N GLY A 117 10.04 -18.33 -12.11
CA GLY A 117 8.99 -17.44 -12.62
C GLY A 117 8.29 -16.58 -11.58
N VAL A 118 8.53 -16.77 -10.27
CA VAL A 118 8.02 -15.88 -9.21
C VAL A 118 8.93 -14.67 -9.03
N ASN A 119 8.34 -13.48 -8.99
CA ASN A 119 9.04 -12.21 -8.82
C ASN A 119 8.14 -11.19 -8.12
N SER A 120 8.67 -9.99 -7.85
CA SER A 120 7.93 -8.93 -7.15
C SER A 120 6.64 -8.48 -7.84
N LYS A 121 6.44 -8.77 -9.14
CA LYS A 121 5.25 -8.40 -9.92
C LYS A 121 4.16 -9.47 -9.96
N ASN A 122 4.41 -10.67 -9.45
CA ASN A 122 3.41 -11.74 -9.42
C ASN A 122 3.32 -12.49 -8.08
N ILE A 123 4.13 -12.13 -7.09
CA ILE A 123 4.16 -12.80 -5.78
C ILE A 123 2.79 -12.82 -5.07
N ILE A 124 1.95 -11.81 -5.26
CA ILE A 124 0.61 -11.72 -4.66
C ILE A 124 -0.33 -12.73 -5.34
N SER A 125 -0.31 -12.82 -6.67
CA SER A 125 -1.23 -13.69 -7.41
C SER A 125 -0.72 -15.12 -7.62
N HIS A 126 0.55 -15.37 -7.30
CA HIS A 126 1.16 -16.68 -7.48
C HIS A 126 0.63 -17.68 -6.45
N GLN A 127 0.19 -18.84 -6.93
CA GLN A 127 -0.24 -19.91 -6.05
C GLN A 127 0.96 -20.50 -5.30
N SER A 128 1.04 -20.25 -4.00
CA SER A 128 2.14 -20.76 -3.18
C SER A 128 2.16 -22.29 -3.16
N THR A 129 3.29 -22.87 -3.57
CA THR A 129 3.59 -24.30 -3.42
C THR A 129 4.67 -24.46 -2.36
N PRO A 130 4.38 -25.08 -1.20
CA PRO A 130 5.35 -25.19 -0.11
C PRO A 130 6.51 -26.10 -0.49
N ARG A 131 7.74 -25.61 -0.29
CA ARG A 131 8.97 -26.42 -0.48
C ARG A 131 8.95 -27.63 0.46
N ASN A 132 8.54 -27.42 1.70
CA ASN A 132 8.46 -28.47 2.72
C ASN A 132 7.00 -28.82 3.03
N LYS A 133 6.40 -29.69 2.19
CA LYS A 133 4.98 -30.05 2.28
C LYS A 133 4.56 -30.61 3.66
N LEU A 134 5.40 -31.45 4.28
CA LEU A 134 5.09 -32.03 5.60
C LEU A 134 5.09 -30.97 6.71
N ILE A 135 5.95 -29.96 6.62
CA ILE A 135 5.96 -28.82 7.55
C ILE A 135 4.68 -28.01 7.38
N ALA A 136 4.31 -27.67 6.14
CA ALA A 136 3.07 -26.96 5.83
C ALA A 136 1.82 -27.71 6.33
N GLU A 137 1.73 -29.03 6.07
CA GLU A 137 0.62 -29.86 6.55
C GLU A 137 0.56 -29.92 8.08
N THR A 138 1.71 -29.91 8.75
CA THR A 138 1.79 -29.90 10.21
C THR A 138 1.26 -28.58 10.76
N PHE A 139 1.73 -27.44 10.24
CA PHE A 139 1.21 -26.13 10.63
C PHE A 139 -0.28 -25.97 10.34
N GLN A 140 -0.77 -26.53 9.23
CA GLN A 140 -2.19 -26.54 8.92
C GLN A 140 -3.01 -27.38 9.93
N LYS A 141 -2.54 -28.58 10.29
CA LYS A 141 -3.21 -29.43 11.31
C LYS A 141 -3.27 -28.74 12.67
N LEU A 142 -2.23 -27.97 12.99
CA LEU A 142 -2.13 -27.17 14.21
C LEU A 142 -2.87 -25.82 14.12
N LYS A 143 -3.53 -25.54 12.99
CA LYS A 143 -4.29 -24.30 12.72
C LYS A 143 -3.46 -23.01 12.71
N TYR A 144 -2.15 -23.11 12.50
CA TYR A 144 -1.28 -21.94 12.31
C TYR A 144 -1.38 -21.35 10.89
N VAL A 145 -1.64 -22.18 9.88
CA VAL A 145 -1.72 -21.76 8.46
C VAL A 145 -3.10 -22.14 7.89
N GLN A 146 -3.72 -21.24 7.15
CA GLN A 146 -4.97 -21.52 6.43
C GLN A 146 -4.71 -22.35 5.15
N ARG A 147 -5.69 -23.14 4.70
CA ARG A 147 -5.54 -24.02 3.52
C ARG A 147 -5.29 -23.29 2.19
N SER A 148 -5.47 -21.97 2.14
CA SER A 148 -5.72 -21.26 0.89
C SER A 148 -4.48 -20.86 0.09
N GLY A 149 -3.24 -21.04 0.61
CA GLY A 149 -2.04 -20.59 -0.10
C GLY A 149 -1.94 -19.07 -0.27
N GLN A 150 -2.76 -18.32 0.48
CA GLN A 150 -2.92 -16.86 0.46
C GLN A 150 -2.00 -16.14 1.45
N GLY A 151 -0.89 -16.76 1.84
CA GLY A 151 -0.03 -16.21 2.90
C GLY A 151 0.50 -14.81 2.58
N VAL A 152 1.00 -14.64 1.36
CA VAL A 152 1.49 -13.34 0.88
C VAL A 152 0.37 -12.29 0.82
N ASP A 153 -0.85 -12.69 0.44
CA ASP A 153 -2.00 -11.79 0.40
C ASP A 153 -2.29 -11.16 1.75
N ILE A 154 -2.19 -11.94 2.84
CA ILE A 154 -2.37 -11.46 4.21
C ILE A 154 -1.33 -10.39 4.55
N ILE A 155 -0.06 -10.68 4.25
CA ILE A 155 1.07 -9.77 4.53
C ILE A 155 0.86 -8.43 3.81
N PHE A 156 0.53 -8.45 2.51
CA PHE A 156 0.29 -7.23 1.74
C PHE A 156 -0.98 -6.50 2.17
N LYS A 157 -2.10 -7.23 2.27
CA LYS A 157 -3.41 -6.64 2.60
C LYS A 157 -3.35 -5.90 3.92
N ASP A 158 -2.87 -6.55 4.98
CA ASP A 158 -3.03 -6.01 6.32
C ASP A 158 -2.01 -4.90 6.61
N MET A 159 -0.81 -4.98 6.03
CA MET A 159 0.14 -3.85 6.09
C MET A 159 -0.42 -2.61 5.38
N LEU A 160 -0.92 -2.77 4.15
CA LEU A 160 -1.44 -1.66 3.37
C LEU A 160 -2.76 -1.10 3.91
N ALA A 161 -3.66 -1.95 4.41
CA ALA A 161 -4.92 -1.55 5.04
C ALA A 161 -4.68 -0.72 6.31
N LEU A 162 -3.59 -1.00 7.03
CA LEU A 162 -3.13 -0.17 8.15
C LEU A 162 -2.46 1.14 7.73
N GLY A 163 -2.40 1.47 6.44
CA GLY A 163 -1.75 2.69 5.95
C GLY A 163 -0.23 2.66 6.06
N LYS A 164 0.38 1.49 6.26
CA LYS A 164 1.84 1.28 6.31
C LYS A 164 2.40 1.02 4.92
N SER A 165 3.73 1.01 4.81
CA SER A 165 4.42 0.65 3.56
C SER A 165 4.07 -0.77 3.12
N ALA A 166 4.11 -1.00 1.80
CA ALA A 166 4.04 -2.36 1.27
C ALA A 166 5.20 -3.23 1.80
N PRO A 167 4.98 -4.53 2.05
CA PRO A 167 6.06 -5.47 2.32
C PRO A 167 7.05 -5.51 1.15
N ASP A 168 8.34 -5.52 1.46
CA ASP A 168 9.40 -5.51 0.45
C ASP A 168 10.05 -6.90 0.37
N TYR A 169 9.88 -7.55 -0.78
CA TYR A 169 10.51 -8.82 -1.10
C TYR A 169 11.69 -8.60 -2.03
N THR A 170 12.90 -8.75 -1.50
CA THR A 170 14.13 -8.76 -2.30
C THR A 170 14.54 -10.20 -2.59
N LEU A 171 14.69 -10.52 -3.89
CA LEU A 171 15.00 -11.86 -4.35
C LEU A 171 16.47 -11.93 -4.74
N PHE A 172 17.21 -12.85 -4.13
CA PHE A 172 18.58 -13.18 -4.48
C PHE A 172 18.62 -14.53 -5.19
N SER A 173 19.79 -14.90 -5.73
CA SER A 173 19.96 -16.18 -6.44
C SER A 173 19.61 -17.39 -5.58
N ASN A 174 19.97 -17.37 -4.29
CA ASN A 174 19.83 -18.51 -3.37
C ASN A 174 19.16 -18.14 -2.04
N SER A 175 18.57 -16.96 -1.93
CA SER A 175 17.90 -16.50 -0.72
C SER A 175 16.80 -15.49 -1.04
N VAL A 176 15.93 -15.30 -0.07
CA VAL A 176 14.85 -14.31 -0.11
C VAL A 176 14.95 -13.47 1.15
N GLN A 177 14.77 -12.16 1.01
CA GLN A 177 14.60 -11.25 2.13
C GLN A 177 13.22 -10.61 2.07
N LEU A 178 12.52 -10.63 3.20
CA LEU A 178 11.30 -9.86 3.44
C LEU A 178 11.62 -8.74 4.43
N ILE A 179 11.24 -7.51 4.10
CA ILE A 179 11.32 -6.36 5.00
C ILE A 179 9.90 -5.84 5.28
N LEU A 180 9.56 -5.76 6.56
CA LEU A 180 8.33 -5.14 7.06
C LEU A 180 8.69 -3.83 7.76
N ARG A 181 8.00 -2.74 7.45
CA ARG A 181 8.25 -1.40 8.03
C ARG A 181 7.12 -1.00 8.97
N SER A 182 7.44 -0.52 10.17
CA SER A 182 6.44 -0.10 11.16
C SER A 182 5.82 1.26 10.84
N ALA A 183 6.54 2.08 10.06
CA ALA A 183 6.16 3.45 9.74
C ALA A 183 4.74 3.55 9.18
N MET A 184 3.96 4.44 9.80
CA MET A 184 2.62 4.80 9.36
C MET A 184 2.73 5.87 8.27
N GLU A 185 2.44 5.52 7.02
CA GLU A 185 2.59 6.44 5.88
C GLU A 185 1.30 7.22 5.57
N ASP A 186 0.12 6.62 5.81
CA ASP A 186 -1.16 7.18 5.38
C ASP A 186 -2.29 6.84 6.35
N ILE A 187 -2.36 7.63 7.43
CA ILE A 187 -3.42 7.53 8.45
C ILE A 187 -4.81 7.74 7.84
N GLU A 188 -4.94 8.63 6.86
CA GLU A 188 -6.22 8.90 6.21
C GLU A 188 -6.69 7.70 5.37
N PHE A 189 -5.77 6.97 4.75
CA PHE A 189 -6.10 5.71 4.09
C PHE A 189 -6.58 4.64 5.05
N LEU A 190 -5.92 4.47 6.22
CA LEU A 190 -6.40 3.58 7.27
C LEU A 190 -7.83 3.94 7.70
N LYS A 191 -8.08 5.21 8.07
CA LYS A 191 -9.41 5.68 8.47
C LYS A 191 -10.47 5.37 7.42
N PHE A 192 -10.12 5.60 6.15
CA PHE A 192 -10.99 5.30 5.02
C PHE A 192 -11.30 3.81 4.90
N ILE A 193 -10.28 2.94 4.93
CA ILE A 193 -10.49 1.49 4.84
C ILE A 193 -11.34 0.99 6.01
N THR A 194 -11.02 1.37 7.25
CA THR A 194 -11.81 0.99 8.44
C THR A 194 -13.27 1.36 8.29
N LYS A 195 -13.57 2.60 7.87
CA LYS A 195 -14.94 3.09 7.71
C LYS A 195 -15.69 2.42 6.56
N GLU A 196 -15.02 2.10 5.46
CA GLU A 196 -15.67 1.43 4.33
C GLU A 196 -15.91 -0.06 4.59
N GLU A 197 -15.07 -0.73 5.38
CA GLU A 197 -15.29 -2.11 5.83
C GLU A 197 -16.43 -2.25 6.86
N GLU A 198 -16.86 -1.17 7.52
CA GLU A 198 -18.08 -1.18 8.32
C GLU A 198 -19.36 -1.29 7.45
N LYS A 199 -19.30 -0.76 6.22
CA LYS A 199 -20.44 -0.71 5.28
C LYS A 199 -20.45 -1.86 4.29
N HIS A 200 -19.28 -2.43 4.00
CA HIS A 200 -19.05 -3.41 2.96
C HIS A 200 -18.35 -4.65 3.51
N SER A 201 -18.32 -5.73 2.72
CA SER A 201 -17.42 -6.85 3.04
C SER A 201 -15.96 -6.38 3.01
N THR A 202 -15.10 -7.03 3.80
CA THR A 202 -13.66 -6.77 3.82
C THR A 202 -13.06 -6.75 2.41
N PHE A 203 -12.06 -5.89 2.21
CA PHE A 203 -11.39 -5.77 0.91
C PHE A 203 -10.44 -6.93 0.66
N SER A 204 -10.32 -7.36 -0.59
CA SER A 204 -9.24 -8.26 -1.01
C SER A 204 -7.90 -7.51 -1.09
N VAL A 205 -6.78 -8.24 -1.11
CA VAL A 205 -5.45 -7.63 -1.31
C VAL A 205 -5.38 -6.83 -2.61
N GLN A 206 -6.00 -7.33 -3.68
CA GLN A 206 -6.02 -6.65 -4.98
C GLN A 206 -6.80 -5.33 -4.91
N GLU A 207 -7.94 -5.32 -4.22
CA GLU A 207 -8.70 -4.10 -3.99
C GLU A 207 -7.89 -3.08 -3.18
N ILE A 208 -7.26 -3.50 -2.08
CA ILE A 208 -6.41 -2.63 -1.25
C ILE A 208 -5.26 -2.04 -2.08
N CYS A 209 -4.55 -2.83 -2.88
CA CYS A 209 -3.48 -2.35 -3.76
C CYS A 209 -3.97 -1.27 -4.73
N ILE A 210 -5.12 -1.50 -5.38
CA ILE A 210 -5.72 -0.53 -6.31
C ILE A 210 -6.11 0.75 -5.59
N LEU A 211 -6.80 0.65 -4.45
CA LEU A 211 -7.27 1.81 -3.68
C LEU A 211 -6.09 2.63 -3.16
N LYS A 212 -5.04 1.99 -2.64
CA LYS A 212 -3.82 2.67 -2.18
C LYS A 212 -3.12 3.40 -3.33
N TYR A 213 -3.07 2.78 -4.52
CA TYR A 213 -2.51 3.43 -5.71
C TYR A 213 -3.32 4.66 -6.13
N ILE A 214 -4.66 4.56 -6.19
CA ILE A 214 -5.53 5.70 -6.54
C ILE A 214 -5.37 6.82 -5.51
N LYS A 215 -5.25 6.50 -4.21
CA LYS A 215 -5.01 7.50 -3.16
C LYS A 215 -3.71 8.28 -3.39
N SER A 216 -2.65 7.60 -3.80
CA SER A 216 -1.34 8.23 -4.02
C SER A 216 -1.24 8.97 -5.36
N ASN A 217 -1.91 8.48 -6.40
CA ASN A 217 -1.77 8.96 -7.78
C ASN A 217 -3.00 9.69 -8.34
N LYS A 218 -4.06 9.83 -7.53
CA LYS A 218 -5.39 10.38 -7.85
C LYS A 218 -6.21 9.57 -8.86
N LYS A 219 -5.58 8.81 -9.74
CA LYS A 219 -6.24 7.96 -10.75
C LYS A 219 -5.41 6.73 -11.06
N ILE A 220 -6.04 5.78 -11.72
CA ILE A 220 -5.42 4.55 -12.19
C ILE A 220 -6.00 4.13 -13.53
N SER A 221 -5.15 3.71 -14.46
CA SER A 221 -5.57 3.08 -15.70
C SER A 221 -5.87 1.60 -15.52
N LEU A 222 -6.55 0.98 -16.50
CA LEU A 222 -6.80 -0.47 -16.47
C LEU A 222 -5.50 -1.29 -16.39
N SER A 223 -4.46 -0.89 -17.13
CA SER A 223 -3.17 -1.56 -17.15
C SER A 223 -2.41 -1.39 -15.83
N GLU A 224 -2.38 -0.17 -15.28
CA GLU A 224 -1.77 0.06 -13.96
C GLU A 224 -2.50 -0.73 -12.87
N ALA A 225 -3.83 -0.79 -12.94
CA ALA A 225 -4.62 -1.58 -12.00
C ALA A 225 -4.27 -3.06 -12.07
N ALA A 226 -4.10 -3.61 -13.28
CA ALA A 226 -3.69 -5.00 -13.47
C ALA A 226 -2.30 -5.26 -12.90
N GLU A 227 -1.36 -4.32 -13.10
CA GLU A 227 0.01 -4.41 -12.60
C GLU A 227 0.07 -4.36 -11.07
N VAL A 228 -0.58 -3.38 -10.43
CA VAL A 228 -0.55 -3.25 -8.95
C VAL A 228 -1.30 -4.37 -8.24
N ALA A 229 -2.38 -4.87 -8.83
CA ALA A 229 -3.11 -6.02 -8.32
C ALA A 229 -2.47 -7.36 -8.72
N GLN A 230 -1.46 -7.34 -9.60
CA GLN A 230 -0.75 -8.50 -10.10
C GLN A 230 -1.64 -9.56 -10.77
N VAL A 231 -2.71 -9.13 -11.45
CA VAL A 231 -3.68 -10.02 -12.10
C VAL A 231 -3.86 -9.67 -13.57
N SER A 232 -4.55 -10.55 -14.32
CA SER A 232 -4.87 -10.28 -15.72
C SER A 232 -5.79 -9.06 -15.89
N ASN A 233 -5.75 -8.41 -17.06
CA ASN A 233 -6.70 -7.34 -17.41
C ASN A 233 -8.17 -7.78 -17.32
N GLN A 234 -8.46 -9.06 -17.57
CA GLN A 234 -9.83 -9.59 -17.45
C GLN A 234 -10.26 -9.65 -15.97
N SER A 235 -9.39 -10.18 -15.12
CA SER A 235 -9.60 -10.26 -13.67
C SER A 235 -9.74 -8.88 -13.04
N VAL A 236 -8.85 -7.94 -13.38
CA VAL A 236 -8.91 -6.58 -12.82
C VAL A 236 -10.17 -5.84 -13.23
N GLN A 237 -10.70 -6.09 -14.44
CA GLN A 237 -11.93 -5.46 -14.87
C GLN A 237 -13.12 -5.85 -13.99
N VAL A 238 -13.15 -7.11 -13.52
CA VAL A 238 -14.16 -7.59 -12.56
C VAL A 238 -14.00 -6.87 -11.22
N ILE A 239 -12.77 -6.79 -10.70
CA ILE A 239 -12.46 -6.11 -9.44
C ILE A 239 -12.87 -4.63 -9.49
N LEU A 240 -12.51 -3.92 -10.57
CA LEU A 240 -12.88 -2.52 -10.75
C LEU A 240 -14.39 -2.34 -10.87
N ASN A 241 -15.10 -3.25 -11.56
CA ASN A 241 -16.55 -3.19 -11.63
C ASN A 241 -17.21 -3.40 -10.27
N ASP A 242 -16.66 -4.29 -9.42
CA ASP A 242 -17.15 -4.48 -8.06
C ASP A 242 -16.93 -3.24 -7.18
N LEU A 243 -15.75 -2.60 -7.27
CA LEU A 243 -15.45 -1.33 -6.60
C LEU A 243 -16.36 -0.17 -7.05
N ILE A 244 -16.84 -0.18 -8.29
CA ILE A 244 -17.78 0.80 -8.84
C ILE A 244 -19.22 0.48 -8.41
N GLN A 245 -19.71 -0.71 -8.76
CA GLN A 245 -21.14 -1.01 -8.73
C GLN A 245 -21.60 -1.53 -7.37
N LYS A 246 -20.79 -2.34 -6.69
CA LYS A 246 -21.15 -2.94 -5.41
C LYS A 246 -20.75 -2.06 -4.24
N LYS A 247 -19.55 -1.46 -4.31
CA LYS A 247 -19.00 -0.66 -3.20
C LYS A 247 -19.13 0.85 -3.41
N ASN A 248 -19.35 1.33 -4.64
CA ASN A 248 -19.47 2.78 -4.94
C ASN A 248 -18.31 3.62 -4.37
N ILE A 249 -17.08 3.11 -4.52
CA ILE A 249 -15.84 3.71 -4.01
C ILE A 249 -15.07 4.41 -5.12
N ILE A 250 -15.06 3.81 -6.31
CA ILE A 250 -14.39 4.38 -7.50
C ILE A 250 -15.41 4.65 -8.61
N GLN A 251 -15.04 5.52 -9.54
CA GLN A 251 -15.80 5.84 -10.75
C GLN A 251 -14.88 5.88 -11.97
N ARG A 252 -15.46 5.75 -13.16
CA ARG A 252 -14.74 5.96 -14.42
C ARG A 252 -14.64 7.46 -14.70
N GLU A 253 -13.43 7.94 -14.96
CA GLU A 253 -13.18 9.31 -15.43
C GLU A 253 -13.38 9.38 -16.95
N HIS A 254 -12.73 8.46 -17.67
CA HIS A 254 -12.89 8.25 -19.12
C HIS A 254 -12.51 6.81 -19.47
N ARG A 255 -12.41 6.47 -20.77
CA ARG A 255 -12.05 5.12 -21.21
C ARG A 255 -10.75 4.67 -20.54
N ASN A 256 -10.81 3.50 -19.88
CA ASN A 256 -9.72 2.87 -19.15
C ASN A 256 -9.06 3.72 -18.05
N SER A 257 -9.70 4.76 -17.52
CA SER A 257 -9.23 5.57 -16.38
C SER A 257 -10.25 5.59 -15.26
N TYR A 258 -9.79 5.34 -14.04
CA TYR A 258 -10.59 5.19 -12.83
C TYR A 258 -10.04 6.11 -11.74
N MET A 259 -10.92 6.65 -10.91
CA MET A 259 -10.57 7.51 -9.78
C MET A 259 -11.58 7.29 -8.64
N PHE A 260 -11.33 7.83 -7.44
CA PHE A 260 -12.32 7.77 -6.37
C PHE A 260 -13.60 8.52 -6.73
N THR A 261 -14.73 8.09 -6.16
CA THR A 261 -15.98 8.86 -6.27
C THR A 261 -15.85 10.18 -5.52
N HIS A 262 -16.71 11.16 -5.86
CA HIS A 262 -16.77 12.42 -5.14
C HIS A 262 -17.00 12.23 -3.63
N ARG A 263 -17.85 11.25 -3.26
CA ARG A 263 -18.09 10.90 -1.85
C ARG A 263 -16.80 10.56 -1.13
N VAL A 264 -15.96 9.71 -1.75
CA VAL A 264 -14.72 9.25 -1.13
C VAL A 264 -13.69 10.36 -1.02
N TYR A 265 -13.55 11.24 -2.02
CA TYR A 265 -12.67 12.42 -1.88
C TYR A 265 -13.08 13.35 -0.75
N ALA A 266 -14.38 13.62 -0.60
CA ALA A 266 -14.89 14.45 0.50
C ALA A 266 -14.58 13.86 1.89
N GLU A 267 -14.34 12.55 1.99
CA GLU A 267 -13.98 11.89 3.24
C GLU A 267 -12.50 12.01 3.60
N PHE A 268 -11.60 12.13 2.61
CA PHE A 268 -10.16 12.33 2.85
C PHE A 268 -9.81 13.78 3.24
N GLU A 269 -10.62 14.76 2.82
CA GLU A 269 -10.33 16.20 2.95
C GLU A 269 -11.11 16.83 4.11
N ASN A 270 -10.97 16.32 5.34
CA ASN A 270 -11.58 16.91 6.54
C ASN A 270 -10.91 18.25 6.95
N GLN A 271 -10.92 19.23 6.04
CA GLN A 271 -10.75 20.68 6.17
C GLN A 271 -10.92 21.26 4.75
N ILE A 272 -11.83 22.23 4.61
CA ILE A 272 -12.21 22.94 3.38
C ILE A 272 -11.03 23.15 2.42
N GLU A 273 -10.99 22.46 1.27
CA GLU A 273 -10.72 23.06 -0.06
C GLU A 273 -10.84 22.08 -1.24
N TYR A 274 -12.00 21.43 -1.44
CA TYR A 274 -12.39 21.12 -2.82
C TYR A 274 -13.91 20.93 -3.00
N ILE A 275 -14.60 22.06 -3.14
CA ILE A 275 -15.84 22.09 -3.90
C ILE A 275 -15.44 21.99 -5.36
N LYS A 276 -15.44 20.77 -5.91
CA LYS A 276 -15.35 20.56 -7.36
C LYS A 276 -16.72 20.79 -7.99
N ASP A 277 -17.33 21.93 -7.68
CA ASP A 277 -18.34 22.53 -8.54
C ASP A 277 -17.59 23.15 -9.71
N LYS A 278 -18.03 22.80 -10.92
CA LYS A 278 -17.57 23.44 -12.14
C LYS A 278 -17.80 24.95 -12.14
N GLU A 279 -18.61 25.48 -11.22
CA GLU A 279 -18.79 26.92 -10.98
C GLU A 279 -17.70 27.50 -10.06
N PHE A 280 -17.20 26.76 -9.07
CA PHE A 280 -16.19 27.24 -8.13
C PHE A 280 -14.79 27.31 -8.76
N ASP A 281 -14.41 26.32 -9.57
CA ASP A 281 -13.17 26.37 -10.35
C ASP A 281 -13.20 27.55 -11.35
N GLU A 282 -14.36 27.88 -11.91
CA GLU A 282 -14.49 29.03 -12.80
C GLU A 282 -14.39 30.36 -12.08
N GLN A 283 -15.03 30.51 -10.91
CA GLN A 283 -14.88 31.70 -10.07
C GLN A 283 -13.45 31.91 -9.59
N LYS A 284 -12.73 30.84 -9.20
CA LYS A 284 -11.30 30.91 -8.86
C LYS A 284 -10.46 31.30 -10.08
N GLY A 285 -10.80 30.76 -11.25
CA GLY A 285 -10.22 31.16 -12.53
C GLY A 285 -10.43 32.64 -12.87
N GLU A 286 -11.62 33.17 -12.62
CA GLU A 286 -11.94 34.59 -12.79
C GLU A 286 -11.02 35.48 -11.95
N VAL A 287 -10.91 35.18 -10.65
CA VAL A 287 -10.04 35.93 -9.72
C VAL A 287 -8.58 35.90 -10.17
N MET A 288 -8.06 34.73 -10.56
CA MET A 288 -6.67 34.60 -11.04
C MET A 288 -6.40 35.41 -12.32
N ILE A 289 -7.36 35.46 -13.25
CA ILE A 289 -7.23 36.22 -14.49
C ILE A 289 -7.21 37.72 -14.20
N LEU A 290 -8.09 38.22 -13.32
CA LEU A 290 -8.14 39.63 -12.94
C LEU A 290 -6.90 40.05 -12.17
N GLU A 291 -6.41 39.22 -11.24
CA GLU A 291 -5.18 39.50 -10.51
C GLU A 291 -3.98 39.57 -11.46
N TYR A 292 -3.91 38.65 -12.44
CA TYR A 292 -2.88 38.69 -13.47
C TYR A 292 -2.96 39.98 -14.30
N LEU A 293 -4.16 40.39 -14.74
CA LEU A 293 -4.35 41.61 -15.53
C LEU A 293 -4.15 42.90 -14.72
N SER A 294 -4.27 42.88 -13.39
CA SER A 294 -3.92 44.02 -12.55
C SER A 294 -2.41 44.34 -12.59
N LYS A 295 -1.59 43.33 -12.92
CA LYS A 295 -0.13 43.40 -12.97
C LYS A 295 0.43 43.38 -14.40
N ASN A 296 -0.40 43.10 -15.41
CA ASN A 296 0.02 42.91 -16.79
C ASN A 296 -0.99 43.55 -17.76
N GLU A 297 -0.51 44.16 -18.85
CA GLU A 297 -1.39 44.89 -19.79
C GLU A 297 -2.46 44.02 -20.46
N PHE A 298 -2.17 42.74 -20.73
CA PHE A 298 -3.09 41.83 -21.39
C PHE A 298 -2.81 40.36 -21.03
N ILE A 299 -3.80 39.51 -21.30
CA ILE A 299 -3.66 38.05 -21.26
C ILE A 299 -4.26 37.43 -22.53
N THR A 300 -3.65 36.37 -23.03
CA THR A 300 -4.17 35.57 -24.14
C THR A 300 -4.87 34.31 -23.61
N ARG A 301 -5.75 33.71 -24.42
CA ARG A 301 -6.41 32.46 -24.02
C ARG A 301 -5.44 31.33 -23.66
N ARG A 302 -4.32 31.20 -24.39
CA ARG A 302 -3.31 30.17 -24.10
C ARG A 302 -2.62 30.42 -22.77
N GLU A 303 -2.45 31.67 -22.36
CA GLU A 303 -1.93 32.01 -21.05
C GLU A 303 -2.95 31.72 -19.96
N VAL A 304 -4.25 31.91 -20.20
CA VAL A 304 -5.31 31.45 -19.28
C VAL A 304 -5.31 29.94 -19.11
N GLU A 305 -5.20 29.18 -20.21
CA GLU A 305 -5.11 27.71 -20.17
C GLU A 305 -3.93 27.25 -19.29
N ARG A 306 -2.79 27.96 -19.36
CA ARG A 306 -1.60 27.67 -18.54
C ARG A 306 -1.72 28.16 -17.10
N LEU A 307 -2.23 29.37 -16.89
CA LEU A 307 -2.35 30.04 -15.59
C LEU A 307 -3.32 29.30 -14.67
N CYS A 308 -4.45 28.85 -15.23
CA CYS A 308 -5.53 28.24 -14.46
C CYS A 308 -5.58 26.70 -14.62
N GLY A 309 -4.74 26.10 -15.47
CA GLY A 309 -4.76 24.66 -15.75
C GLY A 309 -6.02 24.19 -16.47
N PHE A 310 -6.73 25.09 -17.15
CA PHE A 310 -8.02 24.83 -17.77
C PHE A 310 -7.93 24.24 -19.18
N SER A 311 -8.95 23.46 -19.55
CA SER A 311 -9.14 23.07 -20.96
C SER A 311 -9.42 24.30 -21.84
N SER A 312 -9.22 24.17 -23.16
CA SER A 312 -9.53 25.29 -24.07
C SER A 312 -11.01 25.67 -24.04
N THR A 313 -11.90 24.71 -23.80
CA THR A 313 -13.34 24.95 -23.70
C THR A 313 -13.69 25.72 -22.42
N THR A 314 -13.12 25.32 -21.28
CA THR A 314 -13.30 25.99 -19.98
C THR A 314 -12.74 27.40 -20.01
N SER A 315 -11.53 27.58 -20.56
CA SER A 315 -10.90 28.89 -20.68
C SER A 315 -11.74 29.87 -21.50
N LYS A 316 -12.39 29.41 -22.58
CA LYS A 316 -13.35 30.22 -23.35
C LYS A 316 -14.57 30.60 -22.53
N ARG A 317 -15.08 29.68 -21.69
CA ARG A 317 -16.27 29.91 -20.86
C ARG A 317 -16.00 30.95 -19.79
N VAL A 318 -14.88 30.83 -19.07
CA VAL A 318 -14.45 31.81 -18.04
C VAL A 318 -14.18 33.18 -18.64
N LEU A 319 -13.43 33.25 -19.75
CA LEU A 319 -13.17 34.52 -20.45
C LEU A 319 -14.46 35.15 -21.00
N LYS A 320 -15.44 34.33 -21.38
CA LYS A 320 -16.76 34.84 -21.78
C LYS A 320 -17.51 35.37 -20.55
N ALA A 321 -17.52 34.66 -19.43
CA ALA A 321 -18.19 35.10 -18.20
C ALA A 321 -17.64 36.44 -17.69
N LEU A 322 -16.31 36.62 -17.66
CA LEU A 322 -15.68 37.91 -17.31
C LEU A 322 -16.04 39.05 -18.27
N ARG A 323 -16.21 38.75 -19.56
CA ARG A 323 -16.66 39.72 -20.56
C ARG A 323 -18.13 40.08 -20.38
N ASP A 324 -18.96 39.08 -20.10
CA ASP A 324 -20.40 39.25 -19.87
C ASP A 324 -20.64 40.05 -18.56
N LYS A 325 -19.74 39.93 -17.58
CA LYS A 325 -19.67 40.77 -16.36
C LYS A 325 -19.02 42.14 -16.58
N GLU A 326 -18.55 42.42 -17.79
CA GLU A 326 -17.85 43.65 -18.16
C GLU A 326 -16.53 43.93 -17.42
N GLU A 327 -15.87 42.94 -16.82
CA GLU A 327 -14.60 43.17 -16.12
C GLU A 327 -13.40 43.18 -17.07
N ILE A 328 -13.52 42.54 -18.23
CA ILE A 328 -12.49 42.51 -19.27
C ILE A 328 -13.08 42.80 -20.65
N ILE A 329 -12.25 43.32 -21.55
CA ILE A 329 -12.58 43.53 -22.96
C ILE A 329 -11.67 42.70 -23.86
N LEU A 330 -12.22 42.28 -25.00
CA LEU A 330 -11.45 41.59 -26.04
C LEU A 330 -10.90 42.63 -27.03
N VAL A 331 -9.59 42.65 -27.19
CA VAL A 331 -8.88 43.54 -28.12
C VAL A 331 -8.25 42.70 -29.23
N GLY A 332 -8.70 42.94 -30.47
CA GLY A 332 -8.21 42.30 -31.70
C GLY A 332 -9.10 41.18 -32.26
N GLU A 333 -8.82 40.79 -33.51
CA GLU A 333 -9.58 39.74 -34.22
C GLU A 333 -8.70 38.51 -34.51
N SER A 334 -9.22 37.31 -34.20
CA SER A 334 -8.64 35.98 -34.50
C SER A 334 -7.50 35.46 -33.59
N LYS A 335 -6.47 34.81 -34.14
CA LYS A 335 -5.48 33.96 -33.40
C LYS A 335 -4.59 34.73 -32.42
N SER A 336 -4.56 36.05 -32.47
CA SER A 336 -3.81 36.95 -31.58
C SER A 336 -4.71 37.75 -30.63
N SER A 337 -5.93 37.29 -30.39
CA SER A 337 -6.89 37.94 -29.49
C SER A 337 -6.31 38.10 -28.08
N LYS A 338 -6.31 39.34 -27.59
CA LYS A 338 -5.85 39.73 -26.25
C LYS A 338 -7.04 40.17 -25.42
N TYR A 339 -7.01 39.87 -24.13
CA TYR A 339 -8.00 40.33 -23.17
C TYR A 339 -7.32 41.32 -22.23
N THR A 340 -7.95 42.47 -21.99
CA THR A 340 -7.46 43.52 -21.10
C THR A 340 -8.54 43.87 -20.08
N LEU A 341 -8.17 44.41 -18.92
CA LEU A 341 -9.18 44.96 -17.99
C LEU A 341 -10.00 46.04 -18.69
N LYS A 342 -11.30 46.06 -18.40
CA LYS A 342 -12.16 47.19 -18.75
C LYS A 342 -11.86 48.29 -17.72
N ASN A 343 -11.49 49.48 -18.19
CA ASN A 343 -11.28 50.64 -17.33
C ASN A 343 -12.58 51.16 -16.74
#